data_AF-A0A5T3AVY9-F1
#
_entry.id   AF-A0A5T3AVY9-F1
#
_cell.length_a   1.000
_cell.length_b   1.000
_cell.length_c   1.000
_cell.angle_alpha   90.00
_cell.angle_beta   90.00
_cell.angle_gamma   90.00
#
_symmetry.space_group_name_H-M   'P 1'
#
loop_
_entity.id
_entity.type
_entity.pdbx_description
1 polymer ?
#
loop_
_entity_poly.entity_id
_entity_poly.type
_entity_poly.pdbx_seq_one_letter_code
_entity_poly.pdbx_strand_id
1 'polypeptide(L)'
;MKRNRFFLSLLFMVLIVLFVILFFTWLGRENIKNDSAIREVAKEEVDKLFSLYNKGEYAEIYDLSCDSFKNATARKDFLTVMGTKMKILGEF
;
A
#
# COMPACT_ATOMS: atom_id res chain seq x y z
N MET A 1 -43.50 37.66 -15.87
CA MET A 1 -43.47 36.18 -15.68
C MET A 1 -42.34 35.44 -16.41
N LYS A 2 -41.84 35.87 -17.58
CA LYS A 2 -40.75 35.16 -18.31
C LYS A 2 -39.40 35.16 -17.58
N ARG A 3 -39.07 36.24 -16.86
CA ARG A 3 -37.80 36.39 -16.12
C ARG A 3 -37.62 35.34 -15.01
N ASN A 4 -38.66 35.08 -14.21
CA ASN A 4 -38.63 34.04 -13.17
C ASN A 4 -38.48 32.62 -13.74
N ARG A 5 -39.02 32.35 -14.93
CA ARG A 5 -38.87 31.03 -15.59
C ARG A 5 -37.44 30.80 -16.08
N PHE A 6 -36.76 31.85 -16.55
CA PHE A 6 -35.35 31.78 -16.92
C PHE A 6 -34.44 31.56 -15.71
N PHE A 7 -34.67 32.30 -14.62
CA PHE A 7 -33.96 32.09 -13.35
C PHE A 7 -34.19 30.69 -12.76
N LEU A 8 -35.43 30.19 -12.83
CA LEU A 8 -35.76 28.83 -12.37
C LEU A 8 -35.08 27.76 -13.24
N SER A 9 -35.03 27.97 -14.56
CA SER A 9 -34.32 27.08 -15.49
C SER A 9 -32.81 27.09 -15.26
N LEU A 10 -32.22 28.26 -14.97
CA LEU A 10 -30.80 28.40 -14.65
C LEU A 10 -30.46 27.70 -13.32
N LEU A 11 -31.29 27.88 -12.30
CA LEU A 11 -31.16 27.20 -11.01
C LEU A 11 -31.22 25.69 -11.18
N PHE A 12 -32.16 25.19 -12.00
CA PHE A 12 -32.31 23.77 -12.27
C PHE A 12 -31.10 23.20 -13.01
N MET A 13 -30.54 23.94 -13.96
CA MET A 13 -29.31 23.56 -14.66
C MET A 13 -28.13 23.43 -13.69
N VAL A 14 -27.96 24.40 -12.77
CA VAL A 14 -26.92 24.36 -11.75
C VAL A 14 -27.08 23.14 -10.83
N LEU A 15 -28.31 22.83 -10.41
CA LEU A 15 -28.59 21.66 -9.58
C LEU A 15 -28.26 20.35 -10.31
N ILE A 16 -28.58 20.25 -11.61
CA ILE A 16 -28.23 19.08 -12.42
C ILE A 16 -26.71 18.93 -12.51
N VAL A 17 -25.98 20.02 -12.77
CA VAL A 17 -24.50 19.99 -12.84
C VAL A 17 -23.91 19.55 -11.50
N LEU A 18 -24.41 20.07 -10.38
CA LEU A 18 -23.97 19.66 -9.05
C LEU A 18 -24.26 18.19 -8.78
N PHE A 19 -25.44 17.71 -9.16
CA PHE A 19 -25.81 16.30 -9.02
C PHE A 19 -24.89 15.39 -9.83
N VAL A 20 -24.58 15.77 -11.07
CA VAL A 20 -23.65 15.04 -11.95
C VAL A 20 -22.25 14.98 -11.35
N ILE A 21 -21.73 16.09 -10.82
CA ILE A 21 -20.42 16.13 -10.16
C ILE A 21 -20.39 15.21 -8.93
N LEU A 22 -21.43 15.27 -8.08
CA LEU A 22 -21.53 14.43 -6.89
C LEU A 22 -21.61 12.95 -7.26
N PHE A 23 -22.40 12.61 -8.29
CA PHE A 23 -22.56 11.24 -8.78
C PHE A 23 -21.24 10.64 -9.30
N PHE A 24 -20.50 11.37 -10.14
CA PHE A 24 -19.21 10.90 -10.64
C PHE A 24 -18.13 10.85 -9.55
N THR A 25 -18.16 11.78 -8.58
CA THR A 25 -17.25 11.76 -7.42
C THR A 25 -17.52 10.57 -6.50
N TRP A 26 -18.78 10.16 -6.38
CA TRP A 26 -19.19 8.98 -5.61
C TRP A 26 -18.77 7.67 -6.32
N LEU A 27 -19.03 7.55 -7.63
CA LEU A 27 -18.57 6.41 -8.44
C LEU A 27 -17.04 6.28 -8.48
N GLY A 28 -16.32 7.39 -8.51
CA GLY A 28 -14.86 7.40 -8.47
C GLY A 28 -14.28 6.89 -7.14
N ARG A 29 -15.02 7.05 -6.03
CA ARG A 29 -14.60 6.58 -4.70
C ARG A 29 -14.76 5.08 -4.52
N GLU A 30 -15.84 4.48 -5.04
CA GLU A 30 -16.06 3.03 -4.94
C GLU A 30 -15.06 2.21 -5.78
N ASN A 31 -14.50 2.80 -6.85
CA ASN A 31 -13.54 2.14 -7.74
C ASN A 31 -12.08 2.24 -7.30
N ILE A 32 -11.78 2.95 -6.20
CA ILE A 32 -10.46 2.88 -5.58
C ILE A 32 -10.42 1.57 -4.80
N LYS A 33 -9.86 0.51 -5.42
CA LYS A 33 -9.57 -0.75 -4.73
C LYS A 33 -8.81 -0.43 -3.45
N ASN A 34 -9.47 -0.64 -2.32
CA ASN A 34 -8.91 -0.33 -1.03
C ASN A 34 -7.91 -1.43 -0.66
N ASP A 35 -6.71 -1.34 -1.24
CA ASP A 35 -5.60 -2.24 -0.93
C ASP A 35 -4.98 -1.90 0.45
N SER A 36 -5.66 -1.12 1.30
CA SER A 36 -5.19 -0.79 2.64
C SER A 36 -4.92 -2.05 3.45
N ALA A 37 -5.83 -3.03 3.39
CA ALA A 37 -5.68 -4.29 4.12
C ALA A 37 -4.45 -5.08 3.65
N ILE A 38 -4.24 -5.18 2.33
CA ILE A 38 -3.06 -5.87 1.77
C ILE A 38 -1.77 -5.13 2.15
N ARG A 39 -1.81 -3.80 2.15
CA ARG A 39 -0.68 -2.95 2.51
C ARG A 39 -0.35 -3.01 4.00
N GLU A 40 -1.35 -3.13 4.86
CA GLU A 40 -1.13 -3.33 6.29
C GLU A 40 -0.47 -4.68 6.56
N VAL A 41 -0.97 -5.75 5.95
CA VAL A 41 -0.34 -7.08 6.06
C VAL A 41 1.10 -7.05 5.53
N ALA A 42 1.34 -6.41 4.38
CA ALA A 42 2.68 -6.29 3.83
C ALA A 42 3.63 -5.48 4.74
N LYS A 43 3.13 -4.44 5.40
CA LYS A 43 3.91 -3.68 6.39
C LYS A 43 4.28 -4.53 7.59
N GLU A 44 3.32 -5.26 8.15
CA GLU A 44 3.56 -6.11 9.32
C GLU A 44 4.64 -7.17 9.03
N GLU A 45 4.61 -7.78 7.85
CA GLU A 45 5.65 -8.74 7.43
C GLU A 45 7.02 -8.09 7.27
N VAL A 46 7.09 -6.87 6.70
CA VAL A 46 8.35 -6.12 6.56
C VAL A 46 8.89 -5.69 7.93
N ASP A 47 8.02 -5.22 8.82
CA ASP A 47 8.39 -4.81 10.18
C ASP A 47 8.93 -6.01 10.97
N LYS A 48 8.33 -7.19 10.80
CA LYS A 48 8.84 -8.44 11.36
C LYS A 48 10.24 -8.76 10.84
N LEU A 49 10.48 -8.63 9.53
CA LEU A 49 11.80 -8.86 8.94
C LEU A 49 12.86 -7.90 9.48
N PHE A 50 12.52 -6.61 9.65
CA PHE A 50 13.44 -5.63 10.25
C PHE A 50 13.71 -5.93 11.72
N SER A 51 12.68 -6.35 12.49
CA SER A 51 12.86 -6.76 13.88
C SER A 51 13.84 -7.92 14.02
N LEU A 52 13.67 -8.97 13.20
CA LEU A 52 14.59 -10.12 13.17
C LEU A 52 16.01 -9.72 12.75
N TYR A 53 16.12 -8.83 11.76
CA TYR A 53 17.41 -8.34 11.28
C TYR A 53 18.16 -7.57 12.38
N ASN A 54 17.48 -6.65 13.07
CA ASN A 54 18.07 -5.86 14.17
C ASN A 54 18.49 -6.75 15.36
N LYS A 55 17.79 -7.86 15.60
CA LYS A 55 18.17 -8.87 16.62
C LYS A 55 19.32 -9.78 16.18
N GLY A 56 19.71 -9.75 14.91
CA GLY A 56 20.71 -10.67 14.34
C GLY A 56 20.17 -12.07 14.04
N GLU A 57 18.86 -12.27 14.03
CA GLU A 57 18.17 -13.56 13.83
C GLU A 57 18.08 -13.92 12.34
N TYR A 58 19.18 -13.82 11.60
CA TYR A 58 19.21 -14.01 10.14
C TYR A 58 18.83 -15.43 9.70
N ALA A 59 19.07 -16.42 10.55
CA ALA A 59 18.62 -17.80 10.32
C ALA A 59 17.11 -17.87 10.15
N GLU A 60 16.37 -17.17 11.02
CA GLU A 60 14.91 -17.13 10.99
C GLU A 60 14.40 -16.40 9.74
N ILE A 61 15.07 -15.33 9.31
CA ILE A 61 14.74 -14.63 8.05
C ILE A 61 14.89 -15.58 6.85
N TYR A 62 15.96 -16.37 6.80
CA TYR A 62 16.17 -17.35 5.73
C TYR A 62 15.10 -18.44 5.74
N ASP A 63 14.75 -18.92 6.94
CA ASP A 63 13.79 -20.01 7.10
C ASP A 63 12.35 -19.55 6.74
N LEU A 64 12.02 -18.27 6.97
CA LEU A 64 10.78 -17.60 6.54
C LEU A 64 10.72 -17.33 5.03
N SER A 65 11.84 -17.43 4.31
CA SER A 65 11.88 -17.15 2.88
C SER A 65 11.17 -18.25 2.07
N CYS A 66 10.83 -17.95 0.82
CA CYS A 66 10.21 -18.93 -0.07
C CYS A 66 11.22 -20.01 -0.52
N ASP A 67 10.71 -21.17 -0.94
CA ASP A 67 11.54 -22.29 -1.36
C ASP A 67 12.40 -21.96 -2.60
N SER A 68 11.88 -21.16 -3.53
CA SER A 68 12.66 -20.70 -4.68
C SER A 68 13.89 -19.89 -4.25
N PHE A 69 13.76 -19.04 -3.23
CA PHE A 69 14.87 -18.29 -2.67
C PHE A 69 15.88 -19.22 -1.99
N LYS A 70 15.40 -20.16 -1.16
CA LYS A 70 16.26 -21.14 -0.46
C LYS A 70 17.00 -22.05 -1.44
N ASN A 71 16.38 -22.41 -2.56
CA ASN A 71 17.00 -23.21 -3.61
C ASN A 71 18.06 -22.43 -4.39
N ALA A 72 17.86 -21.13 -4.59
CA ALA A 72 18.80 -20.27 -5.32
C ALA A 72 19.96 -19.75 -4.45
N THR A 73 19.75 -19.67 -3.13
CA THR A 73 20.69 -19.02 -2.21
C THR A 73 21.12 -19.99 -1.13
N ALA A 74 22.40 -20.33 -1.08
CA ALA A 74 22.94 -21.14 0.00
C ALA A 74 22.79 -20.41 1.35
N ARG A 75 22.25 -21.12 2.36
CA ARG A 75 22.00 -20.57 3.70
C ARG A 75 23.24 -19.90 4.30
N LYS A 76 24.42 -20.52 4.17
CA LYS A 76 25.68 -19.97 4.69
C LYS A 76 26.01 -18.59 4.09
N ASP A 77 25.82 -18.45 2.78
CA ASP A 77 26.13 -17.22 2.07
C ASP A 77 25.14 -16.12 2.47
N PHE A 78 23.86 -16.46 2.58
CA PHE A 78 22.84 -15.55 3.09
C PHE A 78 23.20 -15.00 4.48
N LEU A 79 23.51 -15.88 5.43
CA LEU A 79 23.88 -15.48 6.80
C LEU A 79 25.11 -14.57 6.82
N THR A 80 26.11 -14.87 5.99
CA THR A 80 27.33 -14.08 5.88
C THR A 80 27.04 -12.69 5.30
N VAL A 81 26.21 -12.61 4.25
CA VAL A 81 25.80 -11.34 3.65
C VAL A 81 25.00 -10.50 4.63
N MET A 82 24.03 -11.07 5.33
CA MET A 82 23.21 -10.33 6.30
C MET A 82 24.02 -9.83 7.49
N GLY A 83 24.93 -10.67 8.03
CA GLY A 83 25.85 -10.23 9.08
C GLY A 83 26.81 -9.13 8.62
N THR A 84 27.27 -9.17 7.37
CA THR A 84 28.09 -8.10 6.79
C THR A 84 27.27 -6.83 6.57
N LYS A 85 26.02 -6.97 6.09
CA LYS A 85 25.09 -5.87 5.90
C LYS A 85 24.85 -5.11 7.21
N MET A 86 24.63 -5.80 8.32
CA MET A 86 24.48 -5.18 9.64
C MET A 86 25.70 -4.38 10.06
N LYS A 87 26.90 -4.89 9.81
CA LYS A 87 28.14 -4.17 10.12
C LYS A 87 28.31 -2.88 9.32
N ILE A 88 27.79 -2.83 8.08
CA ILE A 88 27.96 -1.69 7.17
C ILE A 88 26.82 -0.69 7.32
N LEU A 89 25.58 -1.17 7.37
CA LEU A 89 24.37 -0.35 7.32
C LEU A 89 23.76 -0.09 8.70
N GLY A 90 24.10 -0.89 9.71
CA GLY A 90 23.46 -0.82 11.03
C GLY A 90 22.03 -1.32 11.03
N GLU A 91 21.29 -0.91 12.05
CA GLU A 91 19.88 -1.22 12.30
C GLU A 91 18.95 -0.37 11.42
N PHE A 92 17.72 -0.85 11.20
CA PHE A 92 16.66 -0.18 10.44
C PHE A 92 15.42 0.09 11.30
#